data_AF-A0A0S3S6I5-F1
#
_entry.id   AF-A0A0S3S6I5-F1
#
_cell.length_a   1.000
_cell.length_b   1.000
_cell.length_c   1.000
_cell.angle_alpha   90.00
_cell.angle_beta   90.00
_cell.angle_gamma   90.00
#
_symmetry.space_group_name_H-M   'P 1'
#
loop_
_entity.id
_entity.type
_entity.pdbx_description
1 polymer ?
#
loop_
_entity_poly.entity_id
_entity_poly.type
_entity_poly.pdbx_seq_one_letter_code
_entity_poly.pdbx_strand_id
1 'polypeptide(L)' 'MDTGIIYLTQASANFRCRDARAVENSRDETGSLFSVDPKKNETRVLMRGLALADGVAVSRDGSFVVVSEYLANRIRRFWL' A
#
# COMPACT_ATOMS: atom_id res chain seq x y z
N MET A 1 -7.48 -18.85 7.94
CA MET A 1 -8.89 -18.76 7.50
C MET A 1 -8.93 -17.63 6.49
N ASP A 2 -9.56 -17.83 5.34
CA ASP A 2 -9.70 -16.76 4.36
C ASP A 2 -10.71 -15.72 4.88
N THR A 3 -10.23 -14.53 5.23
CA THR A 3 -11.06 -13.47 5.78
C THR A 3 -11.87 -12.76 4.70
N GLY A 4 -11.46 -12.88 3.43
CA GLY A 4 -12.00 -12.09 2.31
C GLY A 4 -11.63 -10.61 2.35
N ILE A 5 -10.67 -10.21 3.20
CA ILE A 5 -10.14 -8.84 3.24
C ILE A 5 -9.20 -8.63 2.05
N ILE A 6 -9.38 -7.51 1.35
CA ILE A 6 -8.56 -7.13 0.21
C ILE A 6 -7.54 -6.08 0.69
N TYR A 7 -6.27 -6.27 0.35
CA TYR A 7 -5.21 -5.28 0.61
C TYR A 7 -4.81 -4.58 -0.68
N LEU A 8 -4.71 -3.26 -0.63
CA LEU A 8 -4.48 -2.41 -1.80
C LEU A 8 -3.43 -1.36 -1.48
N THR A 9 -2.64 -0.97 -2.48
CA THR A 9 -1.71 0.16 -2.41
C THR A 9 -2.23 1.31 -3.27
N GLN A 10 -1.92 2.52 -2.82
CA GLN A 10 -1.93 3.71 -3.64
C GLN A 10 -0.50 4.23 -3.72
N ALA A 11 0.08 4.27 -4.90
CA ALA A 11 1.47 4.71 -5.10
C ALA A 11 1.67 6.17 -4.68
N SER A 12 0.72 7.04 -5.02
CA SER A 12 0.77 8.47 -4.71
C SER A 12 -0.64 9.06 -4.53
N ALA A 13 -0.77 10.02 -3.63
CA ALA A 13 -1.95 10.87 -3.51
C ALA A 13 -1.92 12.07 -4.47
N ASN A 14 -0.75 12.40 -5.02
CA ASN A 14 -0.51 13.60 -5.82
C ASN A 14 -0.49 13.35 -7.32
N PHE A 15 -0.20 12.12 -7.75
CA PHE A 15 0.08 11.78 -9.14
C PHE A 15 -0.71 10.56 -9.62
N ARG A 16 -0.91 10.45 -10.94
CA ARG A 16 -1.52 9.28 -11.58
C ARG A 16 -0.46 8.41 -12.25
N CYS A 17 -0.80 7.18 -12.65
CA CYS A 17 0.14 6.28 -13.31
C CYS A 17 0.78 6.85 -14.58
N ARG A 18 0.08 7.73 -15.31
CA ARG A 18 0.62 8.39 -16.51
C ARG A 18 1.77 9.36 -16.19
N ASP A 19 1.88 9.79 -14.94
CA ASP A 19 2.84 10.77 -14.45
C ASP A 19 4.04 10.10 -13.76
N ALA A 20 4.31 8.81 -14.04
CA ALA A 20 5.31 8.01 -13.33
C ALA A 20 6.68 8.71 -13.19
N ARG A 21 7.18 9.34 -14.26
CA ARG A 21 8.45 10.10 -14.21
C ARG A 21 8.39 11.30 -13.25
N ALA A 22 7.24 11.97 -13.16
CA ALA A 22 7.07 13.10 -12.25
C ALA A 22 7.08 12.65 -10.78
N VAL A 23 6.45 11.50 -10.48
CA VAL A 23 6.47 10.87 -9.14
C VAL A 23 7.88 10.58 -8.68
N GLU A 24 8.69 9.96 -9.54
CA GLU A 24 10.09 9.63 -9.23
C GLU A 24 10.91 10.89 -8.97
N ASN A 25 10.79 11.90 -9.84
CA ASN A 25 11.53 13.15 -9.74
C ASN A 25 11.14 13.96 -8.49
N SER A 26 9.87 13.94 -8.09
CA SER A 26 9.40 14.67 -6.90
C SER A 26 9.77 13.99 -5.59
N ARG A 27 10.28 12.75 -5.64
CA ARG A 27 10.48 11.89 -4.46
C ARG A 27 9.20 11.78 -3.63
N ASP A 28 8.09 11.47 -4.29
CA ASP A 28 6.78 11.45 -3.61
C ASP A 28 6.71 10.39 -2.51
N GLU A 29 6.35 10.81 -1.30
CA GLU A 29 6.15 9.95 -0.12
C GLU A 29 4.70 9.94 0.34
N THR A 30 3.74 10.20 -0.55
CA THR A 30 2.31 10.26 -0.19
C THR A 30 1.56 8.95 -0.38
N GLY A 31 2.28 7.88 -0.71
CA GLY A 31 1.70 6.55 -0.89
C GLY A 31 1.05 6.00 0.37
N SER A 32 0.12 5.06 0.20
CA SER A 32 -0.68 4.49 1.29
C SER A 32 -0.98 3.01 1.08
N LEU A 33 -1.12 2.27 2.18
CA LEU A 33 -1.59 0.88 2.23
C LEU A 33 -2.99 0.87 2.87
N PHE A 34 -3.93 0.16 2.24
CA PHE A 34 -5.30 0.04 2.69
C PHE A 34 -5.69 -1.42 2.92
N SER A 35 -6.67 -1.61 3.80
CA SER A 35 -7.51 -2.81 3.82
C SER A 35 -8.94 -2.45 3.46
N VAL A 36 -9.60 -3.37 2.76
CA VAL A 36 -11.01 -3.28 2.39
C VAL A 36 -11.72 -4.52 2.90
N ASP A 37 -12.80 -4.32 3.66
CA ASP A 37 -13.74 -5.36 4.05
C ASP A 37 -14.98 -5.26 3.15
N PRO A 38 -15.11 -6.13 2.11
CA PRO A 38 -16.24 -6.08 1.19
C PRO A 38 -17.58 -6.39 1.86
N LYS A 39 -17.57 -7.16 2.96
CA LYS A 39 -18.79 -7.56 3.68
C LYS A 39 -19.37 -6.38 4.47
N LYS A 40 -18.50 -5.50 4.96
CA LYS A 40 -18.89 -4.28 5.71
C LYS A 40 -18.91 -3.03 4.86
N ASN A 41 -18.45 -3.10 3.61
CA ASN A 41 -18.22 -1.95 2.75
C ASN A 41 -17.34 -0.89 3.43
N GLU A 42 -16.29 -1.35 4.12
CA GLU A 42 -15.41 -0.48 4.92
C GLU A 42 -13.99 -0.49 4.33
N THR A 43 -13.40 0.69 4.19
CA THR A 43 -11.99 0.86 3.81
C THR A 43 -11.22 1.50 4.96
N ARG A 44 -10.10 0.89 5.36
CA ARG A 44 -9.22 1.42 6.41
C ARG A 44 -7.84 1.69 5.86
N VAL A 45 -7.23 2.76 6.34
CA VAL A 45 -5.83 3.06 6.05
C VAL A 45 -4.95 2.38 7.08
N LEU A 46 -4.07 1.50 6.64
CA LEU A 46 -3.11 0.79 7.51
C LEU A 46 -1.81 1.56 7.66
N MET A 47 -1.31 2.14 6.56
CA MET A 47 -0.11 2.99 6.56
C MET A 47 -0.28 4.15 5.59
N ARG A 48 0.28 5.31 5.96
CA ARG A 48 0.48 6.50 5.12
C ARG A 48 1.97 6.83 5.06
N GLY A 49 2.36 7.78 4.21
CA GLY A 49 3.75 8.22 4.17
C GLY A 49 4.67 7.15 3.56
N LEU A 50 4.20 6.44 2.53
CA LEU A 50 4.98 5.43 1.82
C LEU A 50 5.64 6.08 0.59
N ALA A 51 6.95 5.87 0.44
CA ALA A 51 7.73 6.34 -0.70
C ALA A 51 7.44 5.48 -1.95
N LEU A 52 6.46 5.93 -2.75
CA LEU A 52 5.91 5.22 -3.91
C LEU A 52 5.52 3.76 -3.56
N ALA A 53 4.38 3.60 -2.89
CA ALA A 53 3.85 2.30 -2.49
C ALA A 53 3.43 1.48 -3.72
N ASP A 54 4.15 0.40 -4.02
CA ASP A 54 3.99 -0.33 -5.28
C ASP A 54 3.29 -1.67 -5.06
N GLY A 55 4.01 -2.67 -4.54
CA GLY A 55 3.53 -4.03 -4.32
C GLY A 55 3.01 -4.27 -2.91
N VAL A 56 2.05 -5.19 -2.79
CA VAL A 56 1.48 -5.65 -1.50
C VAL A 56 1.31 -7.16 -1.49
N ALA A 57 1.57 -7.79 -0.34
CA ALA A 57 1.28 -9.21 -0.11
C ALA A 57 0.88 -9.45 1.34
N VAL A 58 -0.05 -10.38 1.55
CA VAL A 58 -0.45 -10.86 2.89
C VAL A 58 0.27 -12.16 3.22
N SER A 59 0.69 -12.29 4.47
CA SER A 59 1.24 -13.54 5.02
C SER A 59 0.24 -14.69 4.91
N ARG A 60 0.75 -15.92 4.78
CA ARG A 60 -0.08 -17.14 4.61
C ARG A 60 -1.07 -17.34 5.77
N ASP A 61 -0.67 -17.00 6.99
CA ASP A 61 -1.49 -17.14 8.18
C ASP A 61 -2.36 -15.92 8.48
N GLY A 62 -2.19 -14.82 7.72
CA GLY A 62 -2.93 -13.58 7.91
C GLY A 62 -2.44 -12.73 9.10
N SER A 63 -1.24 -12.98 9.63
CA SER A 63 -0.68 -12.24 10.77
C SER A 63 -0.09 -10.87 10.42
N PHE A 64 0.33 -10.68 9.17
CA PHE A 64 0.87 -9.41 8.68
C PHE A 64 0.67 -9.22 7.18
N VAL A 65 0.82 -7.96 6.75
CA VAL A 65 0.91 -7.52 5.36
C VAL A 65 2.27 -6.86 5.13
N VAL A 66 2.86 -7.08 3.96
CA VAL A 66 4.05 -6.36 3.51
C VAL A 66 3.71 -5.43 2.35
N VAL A 67 4.40 -4.30 2.30
CA VAL A 67 4.34 -3.32 1.20
C VAL A 67 5.76 -2.96 0.75
N SER A 68 5.99 -2.89 -0.56
CA SER A 68 7.23 -2.36 -1.11
C SER A 68 7.14 -0.84 -1.30
N GLU A 69 8.20 -0.15 -0.90
CA GLU A 69 8.42 1.27 -1.20
C GLU A 69 9.52 1.36 -2.25
N TYR A 70 9.15 1.68 -3.49
CA TYR A 70 10.08 1.72 -4.61
C TYR A 70 11.18 2.77 -4.39
N LEU A 71 10.80 4.00 -4.03
CA LEU A 71 11.78 5.09 -3.88
C LEU A 71 12.68 4.96 -2.65
N ALA A 72 12.20 4.29 -1.59
CA ALA A 72 12.96 4.07 -0.37
C ALA A 72 13.78 2.77 -0.37
N ASN A 73 13.72 1.97 -1.45
CA ASN A 73 14.42 0.68 -1.58
C ASN A 73 14.22 -0.24 -0.37
N ARG A 74 12.98 -0.36 0.14
CA ARG A 74 12.67 -1.17 1.32
C ARG A 74 11.31 -1.82 1.24
N ILE A 75 11.12 -2.85 2.07
CA ILE A 75 9.82 -3.47 2.34
C ILE A 75 9.44 -3.16 3.78
N ARG A 76 8.22 -2.65 4.01
CA ARG A 76 7.66 -2.47 5.35
C ARG A 76 6.64 -3.55 5.66
N ARG A 77 6.51 -3.86 6.95
CA ARG A 77 5.56 -4.83 7.47
C ARG A 77 4.55 -4.13 8.38
N PHE A 78 3.29 -4.48 8.23
CA PHE A 78 2.19 -4.08 9.11
C PHE A 78 1.58 -5.32 9.74
N TRP A 79 1.52 -5.36 11.06
CA TRP A 79 0.92 -6.46 11.82
C TRP A 79 -0.60 -6.27 11.87
N LEU A 80 -1.36 -7.33 11.53
CA LEU A 80 -2.81 -7.33 11.40
C LEU A 80 -3.54 -7.70 12.70
#